data_AF-L8LHM3-F1
#
_entry.id   AF-L8LHM3-F1
#
_cell.length_a   1.000
_cell.length_b   1.000
_cell.length_c   1.000
_cell.angle_alpha   90.00
_cell.angle_beta   90.00
_cell.angle_gamma   90.00
#
_symmetry.space_group_name_H-M   'P 1'
#
loop_
_entity.id
_entity.type
_entity.pdbx_description
1 polymer ?
#
loop_
_entity_poly.entity_id
_entity_poly.type
_entity_poly.pdbx_seq_one_letter_code
_entity_poly.pdbx_strand_id
1 'polypeptide(L)'
;MKLNQNSKKLYFFSLVAVTTLIIFISQLNQNSYHLPPLDAPVASSVYPIKAYNNLKIRKNVVDLTPQEKATFVNALKTLKNTIPQDSQISQYDYYVLQHVLTMGFRHKLEATGPAQGNPAHSQPAFLPWHRQYLYEFEQALQKIAPDVTIPYWDWSDPQALKVILQDDFLGSPGQGKTINIPGVGNFTGGEVTSGIFADWTLNEKIHFDPITMTSLGTKLIRFVGLPPNDRLSLPKAEVEQLFRYDNYEIFNALIEGAMIVNDQGQWEQGWTLHAYAHSVIGGSLVDQIHPKQGVPHQTKILGTMDSIPSSPYDPIFWLNHANVDRLWAEWQDQGHTGESFYPAQGMPWGHNLHDPMWPWDGGLSEPGKYGISDLISLLPQPSSAKVITPADVLDFRNLGYTYDTTQ
;
A
#
# COMPACT_ATOMS: atom_id res chain seq x y z
N MET A 1 35.50 -12.49 43.28
CA MET A 1 34.76 -12.64 42.01
C MET A 1 34.67 -11.25 41.34
N LYS A 2 35.71 -10.86 40.59
CA LYS A 2 35.77 -9.54 39.93
C LYS A 2 35.07 -9.65 38.56
N LEU A 3 33.84 -9.17 38.48
CA LEU A 3 33.16 -8.96 37.21
C LEU A 3 33.89 -7.87 36.42
N ASN A 4 34.25 -8.22 35.18
CA ASN A 4 35.09 -7.47 34.26
C ASN A 4 34.45 -6.11 33.90
N GLN A 5 35.16 -5.00 34.05
CA GLN A 5 34.64 -3.65 33.72
C GLN A 5 34.28 -3.48 32.23
N ASN A 6 34.76 -4.38 31.35
CA ASN A 6 34.42 -4.38 29.94
C ASN A 6 32.99 -4.87 29.65
N SER A 7 32.36 -5.69 30.51
CA SER A 7 30.97 -6.10 30.29
C SER A 7 29.99 -4.97 30.62
N LYS A 8 30.28 -4.12 31.61
CA LYS A 8 29.43 -2.97 31.95
C LYS A 8 29.39 -1.89 30.86
N LYS A 9 30.48 -1.70 30.09
CA LYS A 9 30.49 -0.78 28.93
C LYS A 9 29.69 -1.34 27.75
N LEU A 10 29.75 -2.65 27.48
CA LEU A 10 28.97 -3.26 26.40
C LEU A 10 27.45 -3.19 26.66
N TYR A 11 27.03 -3.40 27.92
CA TYR A 11 25.63 -3.25 28.33
C TYR A 11 25.14 -1.80 28.32
N PHE A 12 26.02 -0.80 28.53
CA PHE A 12 25.63 0.61 28.47
C PHE A 12 25.47 1.10 27.02
N PHE A 13 26.28 0.60 26.08
CA PHE A 13 26.13 0.92 24.65
C PHE A 13 24.93 0.20 24.00
N SER A 14 24.58 -1.01 24.43
CA SER A 14 23.39 -1.72 23.93
C SER A 14 22.09 -1.14 24.49
N LEU A 15 22.06 -0.70 25.76
CA LEU A 15 20.89 -0.05 26.32
C LEU A 15 20.67 1.33 25.67
N VAL A 16 21.73 2.14 25.50
CA VAL A 16 21.61 3.45 24.83
C VAL A 16 21.12 3.28 23.38
N ALA A 17 21.62 2.32 22.60
CA ALA A 17 21.13 2.10 21.22
C ALA A 17 19.66 1.66 21.15
N VAL A 18 19.20 0.85 22.11
CA VAL A 18 17.80 0.43 22.21
C VAL A 18 16.91 1.58 22.67
N THR A 19 17.36 2.43 23.60
CA THR A 19 16.59 3.62 24.00
C THR A 19 16.56 4.69 22.90
N THR A 20 17.62 4.88 22.10
CA THR A 20 17.60 5.82 20.96
C THR A 20 16.69 5.34 19.83
N LEU A 21 16.57 4.02 19.62
CA LEU A 21 15.63 3.44 18.64
C LEU A 21 14.16 3.52 19.13
N ILE A 22 13.92 3.29 20.43
CA ILE A 22 12.61 3.47 21.07
C ILE A 22 12.20 4.95 21.06
N ILE A 23 13.14 5.89 21.21
CA ILE A 23 12.85 7.34 21.12
C ILE A 23 12.59 7.77 19.67
N PHE A 24 13.26 7.17 18.68
CA PHE A 24 13.00 7.48 17.26
C PHE A 24 11.65 6.98 16.77
N ILE A 25 11.17 5.83 17.28
CA ILE A 25 9.85 5.27 16.94
C ILE A 25 8.73 5.88 17.79
N SER A 26 8.96 6.16 19.08
CA SER A 26 7.96 6.83 19.92
C SER A 26 7.74 8.30 19.56
N GLN A 27 8.73 8.99 18.98
CA GLN A 27 8.54 10.34 18.42
C GLN A 27 7.86 10.34 17.04
N LEU A 28 7.78 9.19 16.35
CA LEU A 28 6.90 9.02 15.18
C LEU A 28 5.45 8.73 15.59
N ASN A 29 5.18 8.34 16.84
CA ASN A 29 3.90 7.76 17.21
C ASN A 29 2.83 8.70 17.78
N GLN A 30 3.07 10.02 17.91
CA GLN A 30 2.02 10.93 18.39
C GLN A 30 1.34 11.81 17.32
N ASN A 31 1.82 11.83 16.07
CA ASN A 31 1.26 12.69 15.00
C ASN A 31 1.35 12.09 13.57
N SER A 32 1.55 10.78 13.41
CA SER A 32 1.70 10.20 12.05
C SER A 32 0.38 9.90 11.35
N TYR A 33 -0.64 9.48 12.11
CA TYR A 33 -1.95 9.11 11.58
C TYR A 33 -2.98 10.17 11.92
N HIS A 34 -3.79 10.51 10.92
CA HIS A 34 -5.00 11.30 11.13
C HIS A 34 -6.07 10.48 11.84
N LEU A 35 -6.51 10.95 13.00
CA LEU A 35 -7.50 10.29 13.86
C LEU A 35 -8.68 11.22 14.08
N PRO A 36 -9.71 11.20 13.20
CA PRO A 36 -10.90 12.01 13.39
C PRO A 36 -11.67 11.58 14.64
N PRO A 37 -12.40 12.49 15.31
CA PRO A 37 -13.32 12.11 16.38
C PRO A 37 -14.33 11.06 15.91
N LEU A 38 -14.58 10.01 16.71
CA LEU A 38 -15.50 8.93 16.33
C LEU A 38 -16.98 9.36 16.31
N ASP A 39 -17.28 10.51 16.92
CA ASP A 39 -18.56 11.20 16.90
C ASP A 39 -18.58 12.38 15.91
N ALA A 40 -17.59 12.47 15.01
CA ALA A 40 -17.51 13.53 14.02
C ALA A 40 -18.78 13.60 13.17
N PRO A 41 -19.23 14.82 12.80
CA PRO A 41 -20.43 15.00 12.03
C PRO A 41 -20.33 14.29 10.67
N VAL A 42 -21.48 13.80 10.22
CA VAL A 42 -21.64 13.11 8.95
C VAL A 42 -22.19 14.10 7.93
N ALA A 43 -21.61 14.12 6.74
CA ALA A 43 -22.16 14.90 5.63
C ALA A 43 -23.52 14.31 5.20
N SER A 44 -24.42 15.14 4.66
CA SER A 44 -25.69 14.62 4.17
C SER A 44 -25.46 13.65 3.01
N SER A 45 -26.11 12.49 3.05
CA SER A 45 -26.05 11.52 1.97
C SER A 45 -26.46 12.17 0.65
N VAL A 46 -25.60 12.02 -0.35
CA VAL A 46 -25.90 12.38 -1.73
C VAL A 46 -25.98 11.08 -2.49
N TYR A 47 -27.16 10.77 -3.00
CA TYR A 47 -27.36 9.63 -3.89
C TYR A 47 -26.98 10.04 -5.32
N PRO A 48 -26.39 9.14 -6.12
CA PRO A 48 -26.00 9.50 -7.48
C PRO A 48 -27.22 9.94 -8.29
N ILE A 49 -27.11 11.14 -8.88
CA ILE A 49 -28.07 11.72 -9.84
C ILE A 49 -27.56 11.53 -11.29
N LYS A 50 -26.35 10.99 -11.49
CA LYS A 50 -25.72 10.86 -12.81
C LYS A 50 -25.80 9.44 -13.36
N ALA A 51 -26.30 9.32 -14.58
CA ALA A 51 -26.21 8.08 -15.36
C ALA A 51 -24.85 8.00 -16.06
N TYR A 52 -24.21 6.84 -15.99
CA TYR A 52 -22.96 6.54 -16.67
C TYR A 52 -23.19 5.41 -17.66
N ASN A 53 -22.55 5.49 -18.83
CA ASN A 53 -22.63 4.46 -19.87
C ASN A 53 -21.22 3.93 -20.15
N ASN A 54 -21.13 2.64 -20.53
CA ASN A 54 -19.89 2.01 -21.00
C ASN A 54 -18.73 2.01 -19.98
N LEU A 55 -19.02 1.85 -18.69
CA LEU A 55 -17.99 1.68 -17.65
C LEU A 55 -17.30 0.31 -17.81
N LYS A 56 -15.98 0.29 -17.68
CA LYS A 56 -15.22 -0.97 -17.60
C LYS A 56 -15.38 -1.60 -16.23
N ILE A 57 -15.51 -2.93 -16.17
CA ILE A 57 -15.77 -3.64 -14.92
C ILE A 57 -14.47 -4.24 -14.38
N ARG A 58 -14.01 -3.79 -13.22
CA ARG A 58 -12.98 -4.46 -12.42
C ARG A 58 -13.62 -5.64 -11.68
N LYS A 59 -13.14 -6.85 -11.95
CA LYS A 59 -13.70 -8.11 -11.44
C LYS A 59 -12.93 -8.65 -10.25
N ASN A 60 -13.59 -9.48 -9.44
CA ASN A 60 -12.88 -10.32 -8.49
C ASN A 60 -11.88 -11.21 -9.23
N VAL A 61 -10.69 -11.39 -8.66
CA VAL A 61 -9.64 -12.25 -9.22
C VAL A 61 -10.11 -13.69 -9.46
N VAL A 62 -11.04 -14.20 -8.65
CA VAL A 62 -11.57 -15.57 -8.77
C VAL A 62 -12.48 -15.75 -9.98
N ASP A 63 -13.07 -14.67 -10.48
CA ASP A 63 -14.01 -14.67 -11.60
C ASP A 63 -13.33 -14.39 -12.95
N LEU A 64 -12.02 -14.18 -12.95
CA LEU A 64 -11.25 -14.01 -14.18
C LEU A 64 -11.18 -15.32 -14.98
N THR A 65 -11.47 -15.19 -16.27
CA THR A 65 -11.18 -16.24 -17.25
C THR A 65 -9.67 -16.43 -17.43
N PRO A 66 -9.22 -17.59 -17.92
CA PRO A 66 -7.80 -17.81 -18.25
C PRO A 66 -7.24 -16.79 -19.23
N GLN A 67 -8.06 -16.32 -20.18
CA GLN A 67 -7.64 -15.29 -21.14
C GLN A 67 -7.45 -13.94 -20.47
N GLU A 68 -8.33 -13.53 -19.55
CA GLU A 68 -8.18 -12.27 -18.82
C GLU A 68 -6.93 -12.29 -17.93
N LYS A 69 -6.66 -13.41 -17.24
CA LYS A 69 -5.42 -13.61 -16.48
C LYS A 69 -4.18 -13.46 -17.37
N ALA A 70 -4.16 -14.15 -18.50
CA ALA A 70 -3.04 -14.09 -19.44
C ALA A 70 -2.84 -12.68 -20.02
N THR A 71 -3.92 -11.99 -20.38
CA THR A 71 -3.88 -10.60 -20.88
C THR A 71 -3.32 -9.65 -19.82
N PHE A 72 -3.78 -9.74 -18.57
CA PHE A 72 -3.30 -8.91 -17.47
C PHE A 72 -1.80 -9.13 -17.21
N VAL A 73 -1.38 -10.39 -17.08
CA VAL A 73 0.03 -10.77 -16.90
C VAL A 73 0.89 -10.23 -18.04
N ASN A 74 0.46 -10.42 -19.29
CA ASN A 74 1.22 -9.97 -20.45
C ASN A 74 1.39 -8.45 -20.47
N ALA A 75 0.35 -7.70 -20.08
CA ALA A 75 0.43 -6.25 -19.96
C ALA A 75 1.42 -5.83 -18.86
N LEU A 76 1.38 -6.47 -17.67
CA LEU A 76 2.34 -6.22 -16.58
C LEU A 76 3.79 -6.45 -17.03
N LYS A 77 4.05 -7.62 -17.64
CA LYS A 77 5.37 -7.97 -18.18
C LYS A 77 5.82 -7.01 -19.27
N THR A 78 4.91 -6.54 -20.10
CA THR A 78 5.24 -5.56 -21.15
C THR A 78 5.65 -4.23 -20.54
N LEU A 79 4.93 -3.70 -19.55
CA LEU A 79 5.35 -2.48 -18.83
C LEU A 79 6.71 -2.66 -18.16
N LYS A 80 6.95 -3.83 -17.55
CA LYS A 80 8.21 -4.12 -16.84
C LYS A 80 9.41 -4.24 -17.77
N ASN A 81 9.20 -4.70 -19.00
CA ASN A 81 10.27 -4.88 -19.99
C ASN A 81 10.41 -3.69 -20.96
N THR A 82 9.55 -2.67 -20.86
CA THR A 82 9.61 -1.49 -21.70
C THR A 82 10.32 -0.35 -20.97
N ILE A 83 11.50 0.04 -21.45
CA ILE A 83 12.21 1.24 -20.99
C ILE A 83 11.96 2.37 -22.00
N PRO A 84 11.27 3.45 -21.62
CA PRO A 84 11.06 4.60 -22.50
C PRO A 84 12.39 5.22 -22.97
N GLN A 85 12.35 5.90 -24.12
CA GLN A 85 13.47 6.72 -24.58
C GLN A 85 13.82 7.75 -23.49
N ASP A 86 15.10 7.94 -23.22
CA ASP A 86 15.65 8.84 -22.19
C ASP A 86 15.32 8.47 -20.73
N SER A 87 14.75 7.28 -20.48
CA SER A 87 14.56 6.73 -19.12
C SER A 87 15.67 5.74 -18.76
N GLN A 88 16.03 5.71 -17.48
CA GLN A 88 16.91 4.68 -16.91
C GLN A 88 16.13 3.49 -16.31
N ILE A 89 14.80 3.59 -16.27
CA ILE A 89 13.92 2.62 -15.61
C ILE A 89 12.76 2.21 -16.53
N SER A 90 12.20 1.03 -16.29
CA SER A 90 11.04 0.56 -17.07
C SER A 90 9.77 1.37 -16.76
N GLN A 91 8.75 1.25 -17.61
CA GLN A 91 7.44 1.87 -17.35
C GLN A 91 6.82 1.35 -16.04
N TYR A 92 7.00 0.07 -15.69
CA TYR A 92 6.53 -0.46 -14.41
C TYR A 92 7.33 0.15 -13.24
N ASP A 93 8.66 0.21 -13.36
CA ASP A 93 9.53 0.74 -12.31
C ASP A 93 9.28 2.23 -12.04
N TYR A 94 8.77 2.98 -13.01
CA TYR A 94 8.31 4.35 -12.80
C TYR A 94 7.21 4.45 -11.75
N TYR A 95 6.20 3.57 -11.82
CA TYR A 95 5.12 3.55 -10.83
C TYR A 95 5.66 3.13 -9.44
N VAL A 96 6.52 2.11 -9.40
CA VAL A 96 7.18 1.72 -8.15
C VAL A 96 7.98 2.89 -7.55
N LEU A 97 8.76 3.58 -8.37
CA LEU A 97 9.56 4.74 -7.95
C LEU A 97 8.67 5.87 -7.43
N GLN A 98 7.55 6.17 -8.10
CA GLN A 98 6.57 7.14 -7.65
C GLN A 98 6.10 6.81 -6.23
N HIS A 99 5.73 5.57 -5.96
CA HIS A 99 5.32 5.15 -4.62
C HIS A 99 6.45 5.25 -3.60
N VAL A 100 7.67 4.79 -3.93
CA VAL A 100 8.86 4.90 -3.07
C VAL A 100 9.13 6.35 -2.66
N LEU A 101 9.04 7.29 -3.61
CA LEU A 101 9.37 8.69 -3.39
C LEU A 101 8.32 9.46 -2.59
N THR A 102 7.11 8.92 -2.39
CA THR A 102 6.17 9.48 -1.40
C THR A 102 6.79 9.53 0.00
N MET A 103 7.67 8.58 0.34
CA MET A 103 8.40 8.58 1.61
C MET A 103 9.46 9.68 1.70
N GLY A 104 9.87 10.27 0.58
CA GLY A 104 10.82 11.37 0.50
C GLY A 104 10.30 12.68 1.09
N PHE A 105 8.99 12.81 1.34
CA PHE A 105 8.38 13.99 1.96
C PHE A 105 8.44 13.99 3.49
N ARG A 106 8.98 12.92 4.08
CA ARG A 106 9.17 12.84 5.54
C ARG A 106 10.11 13.94 6.02
N HIS A 107 9.83 14.44 7.21
CA HIS A 107 10.63 15.49 7.84
C HIS A 107 12.12 15.08 7.89
N LYS A 108 13.02 16.05 7.63
CA LYS A 108 14.50 15.90 7.52
C LYS A 108 15.05 15.28 6.23
N LEU A 109 14.23 14.94 5.24
CA LEU A 109 14.72 14.42 3.96
C LEU A 109 14.98 15.50 2.90
N GLU A 110 14.89 16.79 3.25
CA GLU A 110 15.16 17.91 2.32
C GLU A 110 14.17 18.00 1.15
N ALA A 111 12.93 17.51 1.32
CA ALA A 111 11.86 17.75 0.35
C ALA A 111 11.57 19.26 0.20
N THR A 112 11.12 19.66 -0.98
CA THR A 112 10.74 21.06 -1.28
C THR A 112 9.30 21.15 -1.77
N GLY A 113 8.74 22.36 -1.70
CA GLY A 113 7.36 22.62 -2.11
C GLY A 113 6.33 22.44 -0.99
N PRO A 114 5.04 22.52 -1.34
CA PRO A 114 3.96 22.50 -0.37
C PRO A 114 3.63 21.09 0.15
N ALA A 115 3.85 20.01 -0.62
CA ALA A 115 3.65 18.65 -0.14
C ALA A 115 4.54 18.34 1.07
N GLN A 116 3.93 17.79 2.13
CA GLN A 116 4.62 17.55 3.40
C GLN A 116 4.22 16.21 4.00
N GLY A 117 5.16 15.59 4.72
CA GLY A 117 4.90 14.39 5.50
C GLY A 117 4.82 13.13 4.63
N ASN A 118 3.61 12.64 4.40
CA ASN A 118 3.36 11.44 3.60
C ASN A 118 2.15 11.68 2.67
N PRO A 119 2.38 12.08 1.41
CA PRO A 119 1.31 12.55 0.52
C PRO A 119 0.31 11.45 0.12
N ALA A 120 0.62 10.18 0.41
CA ALA A 120 -0.16 9.03 -0.05
C ALA A 120 -0.73 8.15 1.09
N HIS A 121 -0.34 8.36 2.35
CA HIS A 121 -0.73 7.48 3.46
C HIS A 121 -0.95 8.22 4.77
N SER A 122 -1.62 7.56 5.71
CA SER A 122 -1.83 7.97 7.11
C SER A 122 -2.65 9.26 7.27
N GLN A 123 -3.29 9.69 6.19
CA GLN A 123 -3.99 10.96 6.04
C GLN A 123 -5.16 10.78 5.06
N PRO A 124 -6.10 11.72 4.97
CA PRO A 124 -7.31 11.59 4.15
C PRO A 124 -7.09 11.33 2.65
N ALA A 125 -5.92 11.67 2.10
CA ALA A 125 -5.63 11.40 0.68
C ALA A 125 -5.25 9.94 0.38
N PHE A 126 -5.17 9.05 1.37
CA PHE A 126 -4.84 7.65 1.12
C PHE A 126 -5.71 7.02 0.03
N LEU A 127 -7.04 7.16 0.15
CA LEU A 127 -7.98 6.65 -0.85
C LEU A 127 -7.88 7.34 -2.23
N PRO A 128 -8.00 8.68 -2.36
CA PRO A 128 -7.94 9.34 -3.67
C PRO A 128 -6.57 9.21 -4.35
N TRP A 129 -5.46 9.22 -3.58
CA TRP A 129 -4.12 9.05 -4.14
C TRP A 129 -3.98 7.67 -4.78
N HIS A 130 -4.38 6.62 -4.07
CA HIS A 130 -4.31 5.25 -4.60
C HIS A 130 -5.32 5.00 -5.73
N ARG A 131 -6.50 5.64 -5.72
CA ARG A 131 -7.44 5.60 -6.83
C ARG A 131 -6.84 6.21 -8.10
N GLN A 132 -6.25 7.40 -8.01
CA GLN A 132 -5.57 8.03 -9.14
C GLN A 132 -4.37 7.18 -9.62
N TYR A 133 -3.61 6.61 -8.68
CA TYR A 133 -2.47 5.73 -8.99
C TYR A 133 -2.91 4.46 -9.73
N LEU A 134 -3.97 3.80 -9.27
CA LEU A 134 -4.59 2.66 -9.96
C LEU A 134 -5.09 3.05 -11.35
N TYR A 135 -5.77 4.20 -11.46
CA TYR A 135 -6.29 4.69 -12.73
C TYR A 135 -5.17 4.91 -13.75
N GLU A 136 -4.09 5.62 -13.39
CA GLU A 136 -2.98 5.84 -14.32
C GLU A 136 -2.22 4.55 -14.68
N PHE A 137 -2.08 3.62 -13.73
CA PHE A 137 -1.49 2.32 -14.01
C PHE A 137 -2.36 1.49 -14.96
N GLU A 138 -3.67 1.46 -14.73
CA GLU A 138 -4.63 0.78 -15.61
C GLU A 138 -4.64 1.39 -17.01
N GLN A 139 -4.57 2.71 -17.14
CA GLN A 139 -4.42 3.38 -18.44
C GLN A 139 -3.13 2.95 -19.16
N ALA A 140 -2.01 2.75 -18.44
CA ALA A 140 -0.79 2.22 -19.04
C ALA A 140 -0.94 0.76 -19.50
N LEU A 141 -1.63 -0.08 -18.72
CA LEU A 141 -1.97 -1.45 -19.15
C LEU A 141 -2.87 -1.43 -20.40
N GLN A 142 -3.84 -0.51 -20.46
CA GLN A 142 -4.79 -0.40 -21.56
C GLN A 142 -4.16 0.09 -22.88
N LYS A 143 -3.02 0.79 -22.81
CA LYS A 143 -2.20 1.08 -24.01
C LYS A 143 -1.63 -0.19 -24.66
N ILE A 144 -1.50 -1.28 -23.90
CA ILE A 144 -1.02 -2.59 -24.37
C ILE A 144 -2.20 -3.50 -24.72
N ALA A 145 -3.22 -3.54 -23.86
CA ALA A 145 -4.42 -4.36 -24.03
C ALA A 145 -5.68 -3.53 -23.72
N PRO A 146 -6.38 -2.98 -24.72
CA PRO A 146 -7.43 -1.97 -24.52
C PRO A 146 -8.52 -2.33 -23.52
N ASP A 147 -8.92 -3.61 -23.44
CA ASP A 147 -10.02 -4.06 -22.56
C ASP A 147 -9.54 -4.55 -21.19
N VAL A 148 -8.24 -4.49 -20.90
CA VAL A 148 -7.72 -4.94 -19.61
C VAL A 148 -8.16 -4.00 -18.48
N THR A 149 -8.54 -4.60 -17.36
CA THR A 149 -8.82 -3.92 -16.09
C THR A 149 -7.98 -4.54 -14.99
N ILE A 150 -7.67 -3.77 -13.96
CA ILE A 150 -7.02 -4.29 -12.75
C ILE A 150 -8.07 -5.10 -11.97
N PRO A 151 -7.88 -6.42 -11.79
CA PRO A 151 -8.77 -7.21 -10.94
C PRO A 151 -8.54 -6.85 -9.47
N TYR A 152 -9.50 -7.18 -8.59
CA TYR A 152 -9.33 -6.99 -7.15
C TYR A 152 -9.18 -8.32 -6.39
N TRP A 153 -8.50 -8.25 -5.26
CA TRP A 153 -8.39 -9.35 -4.29
C TRP A 153 -9.41 -9.13 -3.16
N ASP A 154 -10.54 -9.84 -3.20
CA ASP A 154 -11.44 -9.88 -2.04
C ASP A 154 -10.75 -10.59 -0.87
N TRP A 155 -10.37 -9.83 0.16
CA TRP A 155 -9.73 -10.37 1.36
C TRP A 155 -10.62 -11.37 2.10
N SER A 156 -11.93 -11.36 1.87
CA SER A 156 -12.87 -12.28 2.51
C SER A 156 -13.10 -13.58 1.73
N ASP A 157 -12.64 -13.66 0.48
CA ASP A 157 -12.78 -14.87 -0.33
C ASP A 157 -11.62 -15.85 -0.08
N PRO A 158 -11.88 -17.03 0.50
CA PRO A 158 -10.84 -18.03 0.78
C PRO A 158 -10.21 -18.67 -0.48
N GLN A 159 -10.74 -18.40 -1.68
CA GLN A 159 -10.15 -18.84 -2.95
C GLN A 159 -9.22 -17.81 -3.58
N ALA A 160 -9.31 -16.53 -3.20
CA ALA A 160 -8.60 -15.46 -3.88
C ALA A 160 -7.08 -15.67 -3.88
N LEU A 161 -6.46 -15.93 -2.73
CA LEU A 161 -5.01 -16.21 -2.67
C LEU A 161 -4.61 -17.50 -3.39
N LYS A 162 -5.49 -18.51 -3.43
CA LYS A 162 -5.21 -19.74 -4.18
C LYS A 162 -5.16 -19.50 -5.67
N VAL A 163 -5.92 -18.52 -6.18
CA VAL A 163 -5.89 -18.10 -7.58
C VAL A 163 -4.71 -17.18 -7.85
N ILE A 164 -4.48 -16.19 -6.98
CA ILE A 164 -3.38 -15.23 -7.07
C ILE A 164 -2.03 -15.94 -7.17
N LEU A 165 -1.81 -16.94 -6.31
CA LEU A 165 -0.51 -17.60 -6.16
C LEU A 165 -0.28 -18.78 -7.14
N GLN A 166 -1.13 -18.92 -8.15
CA GLN A 166 -0.93 -19.92 -9.21
C GLN A 166 0.28 -19.57 -10.07
N ASP A 167 1.00 -20.60 -10.51
CA ASP A 167 2.19 -20.46 -11.37
C ASP A 167 1.86 -19.81 -12.72
N ASP A 168 0.61 -19.80 -13.17
CA ASP A 168 0.14 -19.17 -14.41
C ASP A 168 -0.56 -17.81 -14.21
N PHE A 169 -0.58 -17.27 -12.98
CA PHE A 169 -1.14 -15.95 -12.69
C PHE A 169 -0.17 -14.97 -11.99
N LEU A 170 -0.11 -14.83 -10.66
CA LEU A 170 0.85 -13.90 -10.02
C LEU A 170 2.03 -14.60 -9.32
N GLY A 171 2.15 -15.93 -9.50
CA GLY A 171 3.33 -16.70 -9.11
C GLY A 171 3.35 -17.15 -7.66
N SER A 172 4.30 -18.03 -7.34
CA SER A 172 4.31 -18.80 -6.10
C SER A 172 4.57 -17.96 -4.82
N PRO A 173 4.35 -18.55 -3.62
CA PRO A 173 4.60 -17.92 -2.32
C PRO A 173 6.06 -17.55 -1.99
N GLY A 174 7.02 -17.82 -2.88
CA GLY A 174 8.45 -17.70 -2.61
C GLY A 174 9.03 -18.93 -1.89
N GLN A 175 10.31 -19.21 -2.11
CA GLN A 175 10.99 -20.38 -1.53
C GLN A 175 12.50 -20.13 -1.32
N GLY A 176 13.17 -21.12 -0.73
CA GLY A 176 14.64 -21.14 -0.58
C GLY A 176 15.15 -20.53 0.73
N LYS A 177 14.29 -19.94 1.56
CA LYS A 177 14.63 -19.48 2.91
C LYS A 177 13.69 -20.09 3.95
N THR A 178 14.29 -20.65 5.00
CA THR A 178 13.55 -21.12 6.18
C THR A 178 13.83 -20.19 7.34
N ILE A 179 12.77 -19.69 7.96
CA ILE A 179 12.82 -18.84 9.14
C ILE A 179 12.26 -19.63 10.32
N ASN A 180 13.02 -19.68 11.41
CA ASN A 180 12.52 -20.18 12.68
C ASN A 180 11.94 -19.02 13.47
N ILE A 181 10.68 -19.12 13.87
CA ILE A 181 10.10 -18.23 14.87
C ILE A 181 10.05 -18.95 16.22
N PRO A 182 10.79 -18.47 17.24
CA PRO A 182 10.86 -19.11 18.54
C PRO A 182 9.49 -19.38 19.15
N GLY A 183 9.26 -20.63 19.56
CA GLY A 183 7.99 -21.05 20.18
C GLY A 183 6.82 -21.26 19.21
N VAL A 184 7.00 -21.03 17.90
CA VAL A 184 5.95 -21.22 16.91
C VAL A 184 6.33 -22.28 15.88
N GLY A 185 7.47 -22.15 15.21
CA GLY A 185 7.88 -23.15 14.23
C GLY A 185 8.80 -22.64 13.13
N ASN A 186 8.96 -23.47 12.10
CA ASN A 186 9.72 -23.15 10.90
C ASN A 186 8.76 -22.81 9.76
N PHE A 187 9.04 -21.71 9.09
CA PHE A 187 8.26 -21.21 7.96
C PHE A 187 9.17 -21.02 6.76
N THR A 188 8.64 -21.34 5.58
CA THR A 188 9.37 -21.21 4.32
C THR A 188 8.81 -20.06 3.51
N GLY A 189 9.72 -19.30 2.91
CA GLY A 189 9.44 -18.28 1.91
C GLY A 189 10.75 -17.94 1.20
N GLY A 190 10.85 -16.75 0.66
CA GLY A 190 12.03 -16.26 -0.02
C GLY A 190 11.73 -15.85 -1.45
N GLU A 191 12.62 -16.17 -2.37
CA GLU A 191 12.55 -15.70 -3.74
C GLU A 191 11.45 -16.44 -4.52
N VAL A 192 10.67 -15.70 -5.30
CA VAL A 192 9.76 -16.28 -6.30
C VAL A 192 10.63 -16.79 -7.46
N THR A 193 10.74 -18.11 -7.55
CA THR A 193 11.64 -18.81 -8.49
C THR A 193 10.92 -19.78 -9.43
N SER A 194 9.59 -19.85 -9.33
CA SER A 194 8.72 -20.67 -10.17
C SER A 194 7.58 -19.84 -10.78
N GLY A 195 6.89 -20.45 -11.74
CA GLY A 195 5.77 -19.83 -12.43
C GLY A 195 6.19 -18.66 -13.32
N ILE A 196 5.19 -17.97 -13.85
CA ILE A 196 5.37 -16.91 -14.82
C ILE A 196 6.05 -15.66 -14.26
N PHE A 197 6.23 -15.53 -12.94
CA PHE A 197 6.97 -14.41 -12.33
C PHE A 197 8.39 -14.81 -11.86
N ALA A 198 8.89 -16.01 -12.18
CA ALA A 198 10.26 -16.43 -11.83
C ALA A 198 11.37 -15.56 -12.46
N ASP A 199 11.08 -14.95 -13.61
CA ASP A 199 11.95 -14.04 -14.37
C ASP A 199 11.72 -12.55 -14.02
N TRP A 200 10.83 -12.25 -13.07
CA TRP A 200 10.52 -10.90 -12.64
C TRP A 200 11.71 -10.24 -11.96
N THR A 201 12.45 -9.42 -12.72
CA THR A 201 13.73 -8.86 -12.29
C THR A 201 13.54 -7.42 -11.81
N LEU A 202 13.79 -7.16 -10.53
CA LEU A 202 13.61 -5.86 -9.89
C LEU A 202 14.85 -4.97 -10.05
N ASN A 203 14.66 -3.65 -10.06
CA ASN A 203 15.78 -2.71 -10.02
C ASN A 203 16.26 -2.57 -8.57
N GLU A 204 17.46 -3.08 -8.30
CA GLU A 204 18.06 -3.14 -6.96
C GLU A 204 18.27 -1.76 -6.29
N LYS A 205 18.29 -0.67 -7.06
CA LYS A 205 18.38 0.69 -6.50
C LYS A 205 17.07 1.11 -5.83
N ILE A 206 15.94 0.60 -6.34
CA ILE A 206 14.58 0.93 -5.89
C ILE A 206 14.04 -0.18 -4.98
N HIS A 207 14.60 -1.39 -5.03
CA HIS A 207 14.26 -2.51 -4.16
C HIS A 207 15.24 -2.62 -2.99
N PHE A 208 14.91 -1.95 -1.88
CA PHE A 208 15.75 -1.89 -0.68
C PHE A 208 14.92 -2.01 0.60
N ASP A 209 15.59 -2.38 1.69
CA ASP A 209 15.03 -2.43 3.03
C ASP A 209 14.95 -1.00 3.60
N PRO A 210 13.75 -0.49 3.92
CA PRO A 210 13.58 0.89 4.37
C PRO A 210 14.04 1.15 5.80
N ILE A 211 14.43 0.12 6.55
CA ILE A 211 14.96 0.20 7.91
C ILE A 211 16.49 0.23 7.85
N THR A 212 17.09 -0.73 7.15
CA THR A 212 18.56 -0.85 7.08
C THR A 212 19.19 -0.02 5.97
N MET A 213 18.40 0.48 5.02
CA MET A 213 18.86 1.19 3.83
C MET A 213 19.87 0.36 3.03
N THR A 214 19.54 -0.92 2.80
CA THR A 214 20.35 -1.84 2.00
C THR A 214 19.52 -2.47 0.90
N SER A 215 20.13 -2.71 -0.27
CA SER A 215 19.48 -3.42 -1.37
C SER A 215 18.94 -4.79 -0.92
N LEU A 216 17.73 -5.12 -1.37
CA LEU A 216 17.11 -6.44 -1.23
C LEU A 216 17.38 -7.34 -2.45
N GLY A 217 18.19 -6.85 -3.40
CA GLY A 217 18.55 -7.55 -4.64
C GLY A 217 17.51 -7.38 -5.74
N THR A 218 17.59 -8.24 -6.74
CA THR A 218 16.82 -8.12 -8.00
C THR A 218 15.68 -9.11 -8.11
N LYS A 219 15.37 -9.85 -7.04
CA LYS A 219 14.33 -10.89 -7.03
C LYS A 219 13.12 -10.43 -6.23
N LEU A 220 11.93 -10.84 -6.69
CA LEU A 220 10.70 -10.74 -5.91
C LEU A 220 10.78 -11.69 -4.71
N ILE A 221 10.50 -11.18 -3.51
CA ILE A 221 10.58 -11.94 -2.26
C ILE A 221 9.20 -11.99 -1.60
N ARG A 222 8.74 -13.19 -1.23
CA ARG A 222 7.47 -13.42 -0.54
C ARG A 222 7.65 -14.37 0.65
N PHE A 223 6.90 -14.11 1.72
CA PHE A 223 6.77 -15.00 2.88
C PHE A 223 5.28 -15.08 3.21
N VAL A 224 4.55 -15.82 2.36
CA VAL A 224 3.09 -15.85 2.45
C VAL A 224 2.62 -16.56 3.72
N GLY A 225 1.73 -15.91 4.47
CA GLY A 225 1.10 -16.47 5.65
C GLY A 225 2.06 -16.65 6.83
N LEU A 226 3.01 -15.72 7.01
CA LEU A 226 3.91 -15.74 8.15
C LEU A 226 3.21 -15.18 9.41
N PRO A 227 3.21 -15.88 10.55
CA PRO A 227 2.61 -15.38 11.79
C PRO A 227 3.22 -14.03 12.22
N PRO A 228 2.40 -13.11 12.76
CA PRO A 228 0.99 -13.27 13.14
C PRO A 228 -0.01 -13.06 11.99
N ASN A 229 0.46 -12.81 10.78
CA ASN A 229 -0.38 -12.49 9.62
C ASN A 229 -0.57 -13.73 8.72
N ASP A 230 -1.03 -14.82 9.32
CA ASP A 230 -1.13 -16.15 8.71
C ASP A 230 -2.55 -16.55 8.26
N ARG A 231 -3.55 -15.69 8.47
CA ARG A 231 -4.89 -15.89 7.92
C ARG A 231 -4.91 -15.47 6.45
N LEU A 232 -5.00 -16.46 5.57
CA LEU A 232 -5.05 -16.25 4.11
C LEU A 232 -6.35 -15.58 3.62
N SER A 233 -7.37 -15.49 4.48
CA SER A 233 -8.59 -14.73 4.25
C SER A 233 -9.11 -14.16 5.57
N LEU A 234 -9.74 -13.00 5.51
CA LEU A 234 -10.43 -12.38 6.64
C LEU A 234 -11.89 -12.86 6.69
N PRO A 235 -12.51 -13.05 7.87
CA PRO A 235 -13.95 -13.20 7.96
C PRO A 235 -14.64 -12.01 7.31
N LYS A 236 -15.64 -12.29 6.46
CA LYS A 236 -16.43 -11.25 5.80
C LYS A 236 -16.99 -10.21 6.78
N ALA A 237 -17.45 -10.66 7.95
CA ALA A 237 -17.94 -9.78 9.01
C ALA A 237 -16.90 -8.79 9.55
N GLU A 238 -15.60 -9.12 9.52
CA GLU A 238 -14.54 -8.18 9.89
C GLU A 238 -14.34 -7.09 8.83
N VAL A 239 -14.44 -7.45 7.54
CA VAL A 239 -14.37 -6.48 6.43
C VAL A 239 -15.60 -5.56 6.44
N GLU A 240 -16.80 -6.12 6.66
CA GLU A 240 -18.05 -5.37 6.63
C GLU A 240 -18.24 -4.42 7.82
N GLN A 241 -17.43 -4.52 8.88
CA GLN A 241 -17.45 -3.54 9.98
C GLN A 241 -17.13 -2.13 9.50
N LEU A 242 -16.37 -2.00 8.42
CA LEU A 242 -16.00 -0.71 7.83
C LEU A 242 -17.24 0.11 7.41
N PHE A 243 -18.29 -0.54 6.90
CA PHE A 243 -19.51 0.12 6.43
C PHE A 243 -20.43 0.62 7.55
N ARG A 244 -20.03 0.49 8.82
CA ARG A 244 -20.78 1.07 9.96
C ARG A 244 -20.47 2.55 10.17
N TYR A 245 -19.46 3.08 9.49
CA TYR A 245 -18.98 4.43 9.67
C TYR A 245 -19.34 5.30 8.47
N ASP A 246 -20.18 6.31 8.71
CA ASP A 246 -20.65 7.22 7.66
C ASP A 246 -19.74 8.45 7.47
N ASN A 247 -18.73 8.60 8.32
CA ASN A 247 -17.72 9.66 8.20
C ASN A 247 -16.52 9.14 7.38
N TYR A 248 -16.17 9.87 6.30
CA TYR A 248 -15.09 9.51 5.38
C TYR A 248 -13.74 9.36 6.07
N GLU A 249 -13.38 10.27 6.97
CA GLU A 249 -12.05 10.28 7.59
C GLU A 249 -11.89 9.04 8.48
N ILE A 250 -12.97 8.62 9.18
CA ILE A 250 -12.98 7.39 9.98
C ILE A 250 -12.86 6.17 9.05
N PHE A 251 -13.68 6.12 7.99
CA PHE A 251 -13.64 5.04 6.98
C PHE A 251 -12.22 4.91 6.37
N ASN A 252 -11.62 6.02 5.95
CA ASN A 252 -10.27 6.08 5.39
C ASN A 252 -9.21 5.55 6.36
N ALA A 253 -9.25 6.00 7.63
CA ALA A 253 -8.28 5.55 8.64
C ALA A 253 -8.40 4.04 8.94
N LEU A 254 -9.63 3.51 8.98
CA LEU A 254 -9.89 2.10 9.25
C LEU A 254 -9.49 1.21 8.07
N ILE A 255 -9.83 1.58 6.84
CA ILE A 255 -9.52 0.75 5.67
C ILE A 255 -8.02 0.71 5.36
N GLU A 256 -7.26 1.78 5.65
CA GLU A 256 -5.80 1.77 5.57
C GLU A 256 -5.20 0.69 6.49
N GLY A 257 -5.86 0.40 7.62
CA GLY A 257 -5.68 -0.83 8.38
C GLY A 257 -4.66 -0.78 9.52
N ALA A 258 -4.00 0.37 9.73
CA ALA A 258 -3.08 0.59 10.84
C ALA A 258 -3.77 1.05 12.14
N MET A 259 -5.06 1.40 12.07
CA MET A 259 -5.88 1.85 13.18
C MET A 259 -7.18 1.03 13.23
N ILE A 260 -7.68 0.78 14.44
CA ILE A 260 -8.97 0.13 14.71
C ILE A 260 -9.75 0.91 15.76
N VAL A 261 -11.05 0.62 15.87
CA VAL A 261 -11.87 1.02 17.02
C VAL A 261 -12.07 -0.21 17.90
N ASN A 262 -11.63 -0.13 19.15
CA ASN A 262 -11.76 -1.22 20.11
C ASN A 262 -13.19 -1.35 20.67
N ASP A 263 -13.45 -2.39 21.47
CA ASP A 263 -14.77 -2.65 22.08
C ASP A 263 -15.27 -1.53 23.01
N GLN A 264 -14.39 -0.60 23.41
CA GLN A 264 -14.73 0.56 24.23
C GLN A 264 -15.08 1.81 23.39
N GLY A 265 -15.07 1.70 22.05
CA GLY A 265 -15.33 2.82 21.16
C GLY A 265 -14.19 3.82 21.13
N GLN A 266 -12.93 3.36 21.25
CA GLN A 266 -11.74 4.21 21.23
C GLN A 266 -10.78 3.77 20.13
N TRP A 267 -10.08 4.75 19.55
CA TRP A 267 -8.98 4.48 18.63
C TRP A 267 -7.87 3.67 19.31
N GLU A 268 -7.44 2.62 18.64
CA GLU A 268 -6.30 1.79 19.02
C GLU A 268 -5.47 1.47 17.78
N GLN A 269 -4.17 1.26 17.95
CA GLN A 269 -3.35 0.72 16.87
C GLN A 269 -3.88 -0.67 16.49
N GLY A 270 -3.97 -0.92 15.18
CA GLY A 270 -4.38 -2.21 14.64
C GLY A 270 -3.49 -2.64 13.49
N TRP A 271 -3.72 -3.86 13.01
CA TRP A 271 -3.13 -4.34 11.77
C TRP A 271 -4.15 -5.23 11.07
N THR A 272 -4.97 -4.63 10.22
CA THR A 272 -6.12 -5.27 9.57
C THR A 272 -6.22 -4.83 8.10
N LEU A 273 -7.20 -5.38 7.38
CA LEU A 273 -7.60 -4.94 6.03
C LEU A 273 -6.39 -4.75 5.08
N HIS A 274 -6.19 -3.55 4.54
CA HIS A 274 -5.11 -3.21 3.63
C HIS A 274 -3.73 -3.53 4.20
N ALA A 275 -3.40 -3.03 5.40
CA ALA A 275 -2.11 -3.24 6.04
C ALA A 275 -1.84 -4.73 6.32
N TYR A 276 -2.87 -5.46 6.76
CA TYR A 276 -2.77 -6.90 6.98
C TYR A 276 -2.48 -7.66 5.69
N ALA A 277 -3.16 -7.32 4.60
CA ALA A 277 -2.97 -7.94 3.29
C ALA A 277 -1.54 -7.78 2.74
N HIS A 278 -0.90 -6.63 2.97
CA HIS A 278 0.53 -6.44 2.68
C HIS A 278 1.40 -7.46 3.41
N SER A 279 1.17 -7.62 4.72
CA SER A 279 1.96 -8.53 5.54
C SER A 279 1.65 -10.00 5.33
N VAL A 280 0.43 -10.36 4.89
CA VAL A 280 0.10 -11.74 4.50
C VAL A 280 0.97 -12.20 3.35
N ILE A 281 1.33 -11.32 2.41
CA ILE A 281 2.15 -11.69 1.24
C ILE A 281 3.65 -11.54 1.51
N GLY A 282 4.06 -10.39 2.06
CA GLY A 282 5.47 -10.10 2.23
C GLY A 282 6.07 -10.71 3.50
N GLY A 283 5.27 -10.84 4.56
CA GLY A 283 5.70 -11.37 5.85
C GLY A 283 6.72 -10.50 6.59
N SER A 284 6.63 -10.55 7.92
CA SER A 284 7.55 -9.87 8.81
C SER A 284 7.82 -10.63 10.08
N LEU A 285 9.00 -10.37 10.67
CA LEU A 285 9.25 -10.72 12.05
C LEU A 285 8.75 -9.61 12.96
N VAL A 286 8.12 -10.03 14.06
CA VAL A 286 7.60 -9.14 15.09
C VAL A 286 8.21 -9.48 16.44
N ASP A 287 8.15 -8.55 17.39
CA ASP A 287 8.62 -8.75 18.75
C ASP A 287 7.78 -9.78 19.55
N GLN A 288 6.46 -9.85 19.29
CA GLN A 288 5.53 -10.78 19.91
C GLN A 288 4.42 -11.22 18.94
N ILE A 289 4.24 -12.53 18.73
CA ILE A 289 3.20 -13.04 17.81
C ILE A 289 1.79 -12.91 18.40
N HIS A 290 1.66 -12.99 19.73
CA HIS A 290 0.38 -12.86 20.43
C HIS A 290 0.51 -11.84 21.57
N PRO A 291 0.57 -10.54 21.25
CA PRO A 291 0.64 -9.52 22.27
C PRO A 291 -0.64 -9.57 23.11
N LYS A 292 -0.50 -9.38 24.42
CA LYS A 292 -1.67 -9.31 25.32
C LYS A 292 -2.47 -8.02 25.12
N GLN A 293 -1.83 -6.97 24.59
CA GLN A 293 -2.37 -5.63 24.32
C GLN A 293 -1.57 -5.00 23.16
N GLY A 294 -2.23 -4.24 22.30
CA GLY A 294 -1.61 -3.52 21.19
C GLY A 294 -1.19 -4.39 20.00
N VAL A 295 -0.51 -3.76 19.03
CA VAL A 295 -0.03 -4.40 17.79
C VAL A 295 1.41 -4.87 17.98
N PRO A 296 1.78 -6.05 17.46
CA PRO A 296 3.17 -6.48 17.41
C PRO A 296 4.05 -5.45 16.70
N HIS A 297 5.22 -5.13 17.26
CA HIS A 297 6.15 -4.25 16.57
C HIS A 297 6.91 -5.05 15.52
N GLN A 298 6.84 -4.58 14.27
CA GLN A 298 7.65 -5.12 13.18
C GLN A 298 9.14 -4.89 13.49
N THR A 299 9.88 -5.98 13.65
CA THR A 299 11.33 -5.97 13.91
C THR A 299 12.14 -6.16 12.63
N LYS A 300 11.55 -6.80 11.61
CA LYS A 300 12.18 -7.02 10.32
C LYS A 300 11.17 -7.26 9.21
N ILE A 301 11.26 -6.47 8.14
CA ILE A 301 10.57 -6.70 6.86
C ILE A 301 11.28 -7.83 6.12
N LEU A 302 10.53 -8.81 5.61
CA LEU A 302 11.12 -9.95 4.92
C LEU A 302 10.88 -9.93 3.41
N GLY A 303 9.63 -9.73 2.99
CA GLY A 303 9.24 -9.77 1.59
C GLY A 303 8.93 -8.40 1.00
N THR A 304 8.89 -8.37 -0.32
CA THR A 304 8.71 -7.16 -1.13
C THR A 304 7.39 -6.46 -0.82
N MET A 305 6.28 -7.21 -0.73
CA MET A 305 4.95 -6.65 -0.49
C MET A 305 4.78 -6.02 0.90
N ASP A 306 5.61 -6.38 1.88
CA ASP A 306 5.53 -5.86 3.26
C ASP A 306 6.47 -4.66 3.49
N SER A 307 7.30 -4.34 2.51
CA SER A 307 8.03 -3.07 2.46
C SER A 307 7.13 -1.99 1.89
N ILE A 308 6.58 -1.11 2.72
CA ILE A 308 5.72 0.01 2.28
C ILE A 308 6.22 0.67 0.98
N PRO A 309 7.45 1.25 0.91
CA PRO A 309 7.86 1.99 -0.27
C PRO A 309 7.93 1.12 -1.53
N SER A 310 8.50 -0.08 -1.44
CA SER A 310 8.77 -0.95 -2.58
C SER A 310 7.71 -2.03 -2.82
N SER A 311 6.61 -2.03 -2.05
CA SER A 311 5.51 -2.99 -2.18
C SER A 311 4.90 -3.09 -3.58
N PRO A 312 4.81 -2.03 -4.42
CA PRO A 312 4.31 -2.15 -5.79
C PRO A 312 5.17 -3.03 -6.70
N TYR A 313 6.39 -3.40 -6.29
CA TYR A 313 7.16 -4.39 -7.05
C TYR A 313 6.51 -5.77 -7.08
N ASP A 314 5.74 -6.12 -6.05
CA ASP A 314 4.90 -7.30 -6.07
C ASP A 314 3.61 -6.97 -6.83
N PRO A 315 3.31 -7.60 -7.98
CA PRO A 315 2.10 -7.29 -8.75
C PRO A 315 0.78 -7.55 -8.00
N ILE A 316 0.82 -8.30 -6.88
CA ILE A 316 -0.33 -8.47 -5.98
C ILE A 316 -0.78 -7.12 -5.37
N PHE A 317 0.13 -6.14 -5.29
CA PHE A 317 -0.17 -4.77 -4.88
C PHE A 317 -1.38 -4.19 -5.59
N TRP A 318 -1.45 -4.32 -6.91
CA TRP A 318 -2.51 -3.73 -7.71
C TRP A 318 -3.87 -4.34 -7.38
N LEU A 319 -3.92 -5.63 -7.08
CA LEU A 319 -5.14 -6.34 -6.68
C LEU A 319 -5.57 -5.95 -5.26
N ASN A 320 -4.60 -5.78 -4.36
CA ASN A 320 -4.84 -5.32 -2.99
C ASN A 320 -5.49 -3.94 -2.97
N HIS A 321 -4.89 -2.98 -3.69
CA HIS A 321 -5.41 -1.62 -3.75
C HIS A 321 -6.69 -1.51 -4.58
N ALA A 322 -6.88 -2.34 -5.61
CA ALA A 322 -8.17 -2.40 -6.30
C ALA A 322 -9.30 -2.86 -5.37
N ASN A 323 -9.01 -3.68 -4.35
CA ASN A 323 -10.01 -4.05 -3.33
C ASN A 323 -10.27 -2.93 -2.32
N VAL A 324 -9.23 -2.18 -1.92
CA VAL A 324 -9.39 -0.93 -1.14
C VAL A 324 -10.34 0.02 -1.87
N ASP A 325 -10.08 0.25 -3.15
CA ASP A 325 -10.87 1.12 -4.00
C ASP A 325 -12.31 0.62 -4.22
N ARG A 326 -12.50 -0.70 -4.35
CA ARG A 326 -13.82 -1.34 -4.42
C ARG A 326 -14.65 -1.07 -3.17
N LEU A 327 -14.08 -1.31 -1.99
CA LEU A 327 -14.80 -1.10 -0.72
C LEU A 327 -15.16 0.38 -0.55
N TRP A 328 -14.29 1.30 -0.98
CA TRP A 328 -14.64 2.72 -1.02
C TRP A 328 -15.77 3.01 -2.01
N ALA A 329 -15.74 2.44 -3.22
CA ALA A 329 -16.83 2.57 -4.20
C ALA A 329 -18.18 2.04 -3.67
N GLU A 330 -18.18 0.91 -2.94
CA GLU A 330 -19.38 0.37 -2.28
C GLU A 330 -19.90 1.29 -1.17
N TRP A 331 -19.00 1.90 -0.41
CA TRP A 331 -19.38 2.89 0.61
C TRP A 331 -20.02 4.13 -0.04
N GLN A 332 -19.47 4.57 -1.17
CA GLN A 332 -20.04 5.65 -1.98
C GLN A 332 -21.44 5.29 -2.51
N ASP A 333 -21.66 4.06 -2.99
CA ASP A 333 -22.97 3.59 -3.45
C ASP A 333 -24.03 3.48 -2.32
N GLN A 334 -23.61 3.45 -1.06
CA GLN A 334 -24.50 3.56 0.10
C GLN A 334 -24.95 5.01 0.40
N GLY A 335 -24.63 5.96 -0.49
CA GLY A 335 -25.05 7.36 -0.40
C GLY A 335 -23.97 8.31 0.10
N HIS A 336 -22.73 7.84 0.28
CA HIS A 336 -21.61 8.63 0.75
C HIS A 336 -20.82 9.27 -0.41
N THR A 337 -21.53 9.98 -1.29
CA THR A 337 -20.92 10.59 -2.49
C THR A 337 -20.80 12.10 -2.39
N GLY A 338 -19.83 12.65 -3.14
CA GLY A 338 -19.64 14.09 -3.28
C GLY A 338 -18.63 14.69 -2.32
N GLU A 339 -18.26 15.93 -2.64
CA GLU A 339 -17.19 16.67 -1.97
C GLU A 339 -17.44 16.93 -0.48
N SER A 340 -18.71 16.97 -0.05
CA SER A 340 -19.07 17.23 1.34
C SER A 340 -18.61 16.14 2.30
N PHE A 341 -18.37 14.92 1.82
CA PHE A 341 -17.85 13.82 2.65
C PHE A 341 -16.36 13.96 2.91
N TYR A 342 -15.61 14.65 2.06
CA TYR A 342 -14.16 14.72 2.12
C TYR A 342 -13.71 16.01 2.85
N PRO A 343 -12.62 16.00 3.64
CA PRO A 343 -12.16 17.19 4.36
C PRO A 343 -11.74 18.31 3.41
N ALA A 344 -12.47 19.43 3.46
CA ALA A 344 -12.22 20.59 2.62
C ALA A 344 -10.93 21.35 2.98
N GLN A 345 -10.58 21.39 4.27
CA GLN A 345 -9.42 22.12 4.81
C GLN A 345 -8.97 21.55 6.16
N GLY A 346 -7.82 22.00 6.67
CA GLY A 346 -7.30 21.66 7.99
C GLY A 346 -6.38 20.44 8.03
N MET A 347 -6.20 19.77 6.89
CA MET A 347 -5.23 18.69 6.71
C MET A 347 -3.90 19.24 6.17
N PRO A 348 -2.79 18.49 6.27
CA PRO A 348 -1.55 18.86 5.58
C PRO A 348 -1.79 19.00 4.07
N TRP A 349 -0.99 19.84 3.43
CA TRP A 349 -1.17 20.10 2.01
C TRP A 349 -1.08 18.81 1.17
N GLY A 350 -1.96 18.69 0.18
CA GLY A 350 -2.14 17.50 -0.65
C GLY A 350 -3.19 16.54 -0.09
N HIS A 351 -3.67 16.77 1.13
CA HIS A 351 -4.75 16.00 1.76
C HIS A 351 -6.08 16.73 1.84
N ASN A 352 -6.10 18.05 1.63
CA ASN A 352 -7.36 18.80 1.53
C ASN A 352 -8.01 18.57 0.16
N LEU A 353 -9.34 18.69 0.11
CA LEU A 353 -10.18 18.38 -1.07
C LEU A 353 -9.66 18.91 -2.41
N HIS A 354 -9.14 20.14 -2.42
CA HIS A 354 -8.67 20.83 -3.63
C HIS A 354 -7.16 21.09 -3.64
N ASP A 355 -6.42 20.51 -2.69
CA ASP A 355 -4.97 20.53 -2.80
C ASP A 355 -4.54 19.51 -3.86
N PRO A 356 -3.65 19.89 -4.79
CA PRO A 356 -3.07 18.93 -5.70
C PRO A 356 -2.31 17.82 -4.96
N MET A 357 -2.46 16.58 -5.39
CA MET A 357 -1.75 15.43 -4.81
C MET A 357 -0.43 15.22 -5.56
N TRP A 358 0.71 15.12 -4.87
CA TRP A 358 1.97 14.74 -5.51
C TRP A 358 1.91 13.29 -6.03
N PRO A 359 2.39 12.95 -7.25
CA PRO A 359 3.19 13.76 -8.18
C PRO A 359 2.37 14.55 -9.22
N TRP A 360 1.05 14.62 -9.04
CA TRP A 360 0.12 15.37 -9.87
C TRP A 360 -0.12 16.78 -9.32
N ASP A 361 0.94 17.42 -8.83
CA ASP A 361 0.87 18.76 -8.24
C ASP A 361 1.35 19.87 -9.18
N GLY A 362 1.45 19.59 -10.48
CA GLY A 362 2.01 20.54 -11.45
C GLY A 362 3.48 20.85 -11.23
N GLY A 363 4.23 19.99 -10.52
CA GLY A 363 5.65 20.20 -10.23
C GLY A 363 5.91 21.20 -9.12
N LEU A 364 4.94 21.41 -8.23
CA LEU A 364 5.08 22.31 -7.08
C LEU A 364 5.99 21.73 -6.00
N SER A 365 6.06 20.40 -5.88
CA SER A 365 6.82 19.72 -4.84
C SER A 365 7.82 18.72 -5.41
N GLU A 366 8.99 18.66 -4.79
CA GLU A 366 10.02 17.68 -5.08
C GLU A 366 10.28 16.83 -3.84
N PRO A 367 10.29 15.49 -3.98
CA PRO A 367 10.59 14.61 -2.87
C PRO A 367 12.03 14.82 -2.40
N GLY A 368 12.26 14.59 -1.11
CA GLY A 368 13.58 14.62 -0.51
C GLY A 368 14.45 13.41 -0.88
N LYS A 369 15.68 13.42 -0.38
CA LYS A 369 16.65 12.32 -0.56
C LYS A 369 16.21 11.09 0.24
N TYR A 370 15.58 10.14 -0.45
CA TYR A 370 15.15 8.87 0.13
C TYR A 370 15.69 7.67 -0.66
N GLY A 371 16.08 6.62 0.06
CA GLY A 371 16.62 5.38 -0.49
C GLY A 371 18.14 5.29 -0.46
N ILE A 372 18.67 4.28 -1.16
CA ILE A 372 20.09 3.90 -1.11
C ILE A 372 20.94 4.55 -2.22
N SER A 373 20.32 5.37 -3.07
CA SER A 373 20.96 6.10 -4.16
C SER A 373 20.15 7.35 -4.51
N ASP A 374 20.60 8.15 -5.47
CA ASP A 374 19.82 9.28 -5.99
C ASP A 374 18.63 8.79 -6.83
N LEU A 375 17.53 8.49 -6.14
CA LEU A 375 16.29 8.00 -6.76
C LEU A 375 15.52 9.09 -7.49
N ILE A 376 15.71 10.35 -7.12
CA ILE A 376 15.05 11.49 -7.77
C ILE A 376 15.53 11.60 -9.22
N SER A 377 16.82 11.36 -9.47
CA SER A 377 17.38 11.34 -10.83
C SER A 377 16.80 10.27 -11.76
N LEU A 378 16.10 9.27 -11.20
CA LEU A 378 15.43 8.22 -11.95
C LEU A 378 14.00 8.60 -12.35
N LEU A 379 13.43 9.67 -11.75
CA LEU A 379 12.19 10.22 -12.24
C LEU A 379 12.44 10.77 -13.65
N PRO A 380 11.59 10.42 -14.63
CA PRO A 380 11.59 11.13 -15.91
C PRO A 380 11.45 12.63 -15.61
N GLN A 381 12.34 13.44 -16.21
CA GLN A 381 12.33 14.92 -16.10
C GLN A 381 10.90 15.46 -16.14
N PRO A 382 10.52 16.39 -15.26
CA PRO A 382 9.18 16.51 -14.66
C PRO A 382 8.07 16.47 -15.72
N SER A 383 7.58 15.27 -15.98
CA SER A 383 6.59 15.02 -17.02
C SER A 383 5.20 14.97 -16.42
N SER A 384 4.80 15.98 -15.64
CA SER A 384 3.38 16.26 -15.55
C SER A 384 3.11 17.69 -15.13
N ALA A 385 2.65 18.50 -16.08
CA ALA A 385 1.84 19.68 -15.80
C ALA A 385 0.44 19.28 -15.26
N LYS A 386 0.24 18.00 -14.90
CA LYS A 386 -1.05 17.53 -14.40
C LYS A 386 -1.22 18.03 -12.99
N VAL A 387 -2.41 18.55 -12.75
CA VAL A 387 -2.88 18.98 -11.44
C VAL A 387 -4.10 18.11 -11.16
N ILE A 388 -3.99 17.18 -10.21
CA ILE A 388 -5.07 16.30 -9.79
C ILE A 388 -5.23 16.45 -8.29
N THR A 389 -6.47 16.68 -7.86
CA THR A 389 -6.86 16.86 -6.47
C THR A 389 -7.72 15.68 -6.01
N PRO A 390 -7.96 15.49 -4.70
CA PRO A 390 -8.95 14.52 -4.24
C PRO A 390 -10.32 14.67 -4.91
N ALA A 391 -10.79 15.91 -5.10
CA ALA A 391 -12.09 16.20 -5.72
C ALA A 391 -12.25 15.57 -7.12
N ASP A 392 -11.18 15.55 -7.91
CA ASP A 392 -11.18 15.03 -9.29
C ASP A 392 -11.43 13.51 -9.36
N VAL A 393 -11.18 12.79 -8.26
CA VAL A 393 -11.24 11.32 -8.22
C VAL A 393 -12.26 10.77 -7.22
N LEU A 394 -12.99 11.63 -6.49
CA LEU A 394 -14.04 11.18 -5.59
C LEU A 394 -15.08 10.33 -6.34
N ASP A 395 -15.51 10.75 -7.52
CA ASP A 395 -16.44 9.99 -8.34
C ASP A 395 -15.70 9.06 -9.30
N PHE A 396 -15.48 7.81 -8.88
CA PHE A 396 -14.78 6.80 -9.67
C PHE A 396 -15.42 6.53 -11.04
N ARG A 397 -16.73 6.76 -11.19
CA ARG A 397 -17.41 6.55 -12.48
C ARG A 397 -17.03 7.62 -13.50
N ASN A 398 -16.61 8.82 -13.08
CA ASN A 398 -16.00 9.81 -13.99
C ASN A 398 -14.66 9.34 -14.56
N LEU A 399 -13.99 8.39 -13.89
CA LEU A 399 -12.76 7.75 -14.36
C LEU A 399 -13.03 6.57 -15.31
N GLY A 400 -14.28 6.27 -15.62
CA GLY A 400 -14.68 5.32 -16.67
C GLY A 400 -14.68 3.84 -16.25
N TYR A 401 -14.70 3.54 -14.96
CA TYR A 401 -14.77 2.17 -14.45
C TYR A 401 -15.85 1.99 -13.37
N THR A 402 -16.18 0.73 -13.11
CA THR A 402 -17.00 0.26 -11.99
C THR A 402 -16.48 -1.09 -11.50
N TYR A 403 -17.03 -1.58 -10.39
CA TYR A 403 -16.84 -2.94 -9.92
C TYR A 403 -18.08 -3.79 -10.23
N ASP A 404 -17.89 -5.10 -10.31
CA ASP A 404 -18.99 -6.07 -10.44
C ASP A 404 -19.98 -6.00 -9.27
N THR A 405 -19.57 -5.49 -8.10
CA THR A 405 -20.38 -5.25 -6.91
C THR A 405 -21.06 -3.88 -6.84
N THR A 406 -20.72 -2.92 -7.71
CA THR A 406 -21.16 -1.50 -7.64
C THR A 406 -22.00 -1.08 -8.86
N GLN A 407 -22.92 -1.94 -9.30
CA GLN A 407 -23.72 -1.73 -10.53
C GLN A 407 -24.98 -0.89 -10.33
#